data_AF-A0A1H9ULL1-F1
#
_entry.id   AF-A0A1H9ULL1-F1
#
_cell.length_a   1.000
_cell.length_b   1.000
_cell.length_c   1.000
_cell.angle_alpha   90.00
_cell.angle_beta   90.00
_cell.angle_gamma   90.00
#
_symmetry.space_group_name_H-M   'P 1'
#
loop_
_entity.id
_entity.type
_entity.pdbx_description
1 polymer ?
#
loop_
_entity_poly.entity_id
_entity_poly.type
_entity_poly.pdbx_seq_one_letter_code
_entity_poly.pdbx_strand_id
1 'polypeptide(L)' 'EQAQKVLNQGADIVAVGHALVTDPLWVEKAKSGEEAVLSIKKSQVSDLKLPDLLWQELQAMGDWFSIEE' A
#
# COMPACT_ATOMS: atom_id res chain seq x y z
N GLU A 1 -1.39 -8.41 -8.79
CA GLU A 1 -0.86 -9.21 -9.92
C GLU A 1 0.62 -9.56 -9.82
N GLN A 2 1.53 -8.59 -9.61
CA GLN A 2 2.98 -8.87 -9.56
C GLN A 2 3.38 -9.92 -8.50
N ALA A 3 2.81 -9.84 -7.30
CA ALA A 3 3.07 -10.81 -6.24
C ALA A 3 2.69 -12.25 -6.66
N GLN A 4 1.51 -12.44 -7.26
CA GLN A 4 1.07 -13.75 -7.76
C GLN A 4 2.01 -14.30 -8.84
N LYS A 5 2.49 -13.44 -9.74
CA LYS A 5 3.45 -13.84 -10.78
C LYS A 5 4.75 -14.40 -10.19
N VAL A 6 5.31 -13.75 -9.18
CA VAL A 6 6.56 -14.17 -8.54
C VAL A 6 6.38 -15.47 -7.76
N LEU A 7 5.24 -15.63 -7.07
CA LEU A 7 4.89 -16.89 -6.42
C LEU A 7 4.76 -18.04 -7.44
N ASN A 8 4.10 -17.79 -8.57
CA ASN A 8 3.97 -18.78 -9.66
C ASN A 8 5.33 -19.13 -10.31
N GLN A 9 6.35 -18.27 -10.16
CA GLN A 9 7.71 -18.51 -10.63
C GLN A 9 8.56 -19.33 -9.63
N GLY A 10 7.99 -19.75 -8.50
CA GLY A 10 8.63 -20.63 -7.53
C GLY A 10 9.23 -19.91 -6.32
N ALA A 11 8.93 -18.63 -6.12
CA ALA A 11 9.29 -17.96 -4.87
C ALA A 11 8.39 -18.43 -3.71
N ASP A 12 8.99 -18.66 -2.54
CA ASP A 12 8.23 -19.05 -1.35
C ASP A 12 7.48 -17.86 -0.72
N ILE A 13 8.05 -16.66 -0.80
CA ILE A 13 7.55 -15.45 -0.14
C ILE A 13 7.76 -14.23 -1.04
N VAL A 14 6.81 -13.29 -1.00
CA VAL A 14 6.91 -11.96 -1.62
C VAL A 14 6.76 -10.89 -0.55
N ALA A 15 7.70 -9.94 -0.52
CA ALA A 15 7.59 -8.75 0.31
C ALA A 15 6.88 -7.62 -0.47
N VAL A 16 5.89 -6.98 0.15
CA VAL A 16 5.13 -5.86 -0.43
C VAL A 16 5.22 -4.67 0.52
N GLY A 17 5.73 -3.53 0.04
CA GLY A 17 5.88 -2.30 0.83
C GLY A 17 4.77 -1.29 0.53
N HIS A 18 4.82 -0.68 -0.66
CA HIS A 18 3.92 0.42 -1.06
C HIS A 18 2.44 0.14 -0.79
N ALA A 19 1.96 -1.01 -1.23
CA ALA A 19 0.54 -1.33 -1.09
C ALA A 19 0.11 -1.43 0.37
N LEU A 20 1.00 -1.79 1.30
CA LEU A 20 0.67 -1.83 2.74
C LEU A 20 0.64 -0.44 3.38
N VAL A 21 1.35 0.54 2.80
CA VAL A 21 1.30 1.93 3.26
C VAL A 21 -0.03 2.57 2.84
N THR A 22 -0.50 2.30 1.62
CA THR A 22 -1.76 2.85 1.09
C THR A 22 -2.99 2.04 1.48
N ASP A 23 -2.82 0.73 1.70
CA ASP A 23 -3.90 -0.21 2.00
C ASP A 23 -3.43 -1.26 3.03
N PRO A 24 -3.60 -0.99 4.34
CA PRO A 24 -3.20 -1.92 5.39
C PRO A 24 -3.92 -3.29 5.31
N LEU A 25 -5.04 -3.36 4.60
CA LEU A 25 -5.83 -4.57 4.37
C LEU A 25 -5.56 -5.22 3.01
N TRP A 26 -4.46 -4.83 2.35
CA TRP A 26 -4.12 -5.31 1.01
C TRP A 26 -4.06 -6.84 0.93
N VAL A 27 -3.58 -7.52 1.97
CA VAL A 27 -3.46 -8.98 1.98
C VAL A 27 -4.82 -9.66 1.99
N GLU A 28 -5.75 -9.16 2.80
CA GLU A 28 -7.12 -9.63 2.88
C GLU A 28 -7.84 -9.41 1.55
N LYS A 29 -7.72 -8.21 0.98
CA LYS A 29 -8.32 -7.86 -0.32
C LYS A 29 -7.76 -8.70 -1.47
N ALA A 30 -6.45 -8.90 -1.49
CA ALA A 30 -5.79 -9.75 -2.48
C ALA A 30 -6.30 -11.21 -2.40
N LYS A 31 -6.67 -11.70 -1.21
CA LYS A 31 -7.26 -13.03 -1.03
C LYS A 31 -8.73 -13.08 -1.43
N SER A 32 -9.51 -12.03 -1.15
CA SER A 32 -10.94 -11.96 -1.51
C SER A 32 -11.18 -11.57 -2.97
N GLY A 33 -10.15 -11.13 -3.69
CA GLY A 33 -10.26 -10.62 -5.06
C GLY A 33 -10.73 -9.17 -5.14
N GLU A 34 -10.70 -8.44 -4.03
CA GLU A 34 -11.01 -7.01 -3.97
C GLU A 34 -9.84 -6.17 -4.50
N GLU A 35 -10.16 -4.99 -5.02
CA GLU A 35 -9.17 -4.05 -5.54
C GLU A 35 -8.39 -3.37 -4.40
N ALA A 36 -7.09 -3.21 -4.61
CA ALA A 36 -6.21 -2.49 -3.71
C ALA A 36 -6.42 -0.98 -3.82
N VAL A 37 -6.32 -0.29 -2.69
CA VAL A 37 -6.23 1.18 -2.68
C VAL A 37 -4.78 1.58 -2.95
N LEU A 38 -4.55 2.34 -4.01
CA LEU A 38 -3.20 2.73 -4.47
C LEU A 38 -2.85 4.21 -4.19
N SER A 39 -3.77 4.95 -3.59
CA SER A 39 -3.59 6.35 -3.21
C SER A 39 -3.90 6.58 -1.73
N ILE A 40 -3.28 7.59 -1.15
CA ILE A 40 -3.56 8.03 0.22
C ILE A 40 -4.46 9.26 0.13
N LYS A 41 -5.68 9.15 0.66
CA LYS A 41 -6.57 10.31 0.83
C LYS A 41 -6.21 11.03 2.12
N LYS A 42 -5.91 12.33 2.05
CA LYS A 42 -5.57 13.13 3.25
C LYS A 42 -6.66 13.04 4.31
N SER A 43 -7.92 13.04 3.88
CA SER A 43 -9.10 12.86 4.74
C SER A 43 -9.18 11.52 5.48
N GLN A 44 -8.44 10.49 5.05
CA GLN A 44 -8.46 9.13 5.60
C GLN A 44 -7.12 8.73 6.24
N VAL A 45 -6.15 9.64 6.30
CA VAL A 45 -4.80 9.31 6.79
C VAL A 45 -4.81 8.84 8.25
N SER A 46 -5.77 9.31 9.05
CA SER A 46 -5.97 8.87 10.44
C SER A 46 -6.28 7.37 10.54
N ASP A 47 -6.96 6.82 9.54
CA ASP A 47 -7.38 5.41 9.52
C ASP A 47 -6.19 4.49 9.19
N LEU A 48 -5.18 5.02 8.50
CA LEU A 48 -3.93 4.32 8.17
C LEU A 48 -2.98 4.19 9.37
N LYS A 49 -3.26 4.88 10.48
CA LYS A 49 -2.45 4.87 11.72
C LYS A 49 -0.96 5.14 11.47
N LEU A 50 -0.66 6.00 10.50
CA LEU A 50 0.71 6.38 10.17
C LEU A 50 1.26 7.31 11.25
N PRO A 51 2.48 7.06 11.78
CA PRO A 51 3.15 8.03 12.64
C PRO A 51 3.35 9.36 11.92
N ASP A 52 3.24 10.49 12.64
CA ASP A 52 3.32 11.83 12.06
C ASP A 52 4.60 12.05 11.24
N LEU A 53 5.75 11.57 11.73
CA LEU A 53 7.01 11.67 11.02
C LEU A 53 6.98 10.91 9.69
N LEU A 54 6.43 9.69 9.68
CA LEU A 54 6.29 8.93 8.44
C LEU A 54 5.37 9.65 7.46
N TRP A 55 4.24 10.20 7.94
CA TRP A 55 3.33 10.96 7.09
C TRP A 55 3.98 12.20 6.47
N GLN A 56 4.82 12.92 7.23
CA GLN A 56 5.60 14.05 6.70
C GLN A 56 6.57 13.59 5.60
N GLU A 57 7.29 12.49 5.82
CA GLU A 57 8.21 11.94 4.82
C GLU A 57 7.47 11.50 3.55
N LEU A 58 6.33 10.82 3.67
CA LEU A 58 5.53 10.38 2.51
C LEU A 58 5.10 11.57 1.63
N GLN A 59 4.71 12.69 2.23
CA GLN A 59 4.39 13.93 1.51
C GLN A 59 5.61 14.56 0.82
N ALA A 60 6.81 14.36 1.38
CA ALA A 60 8.05 14.90 0.84
C ALA A 60 8.62 14.05 -0.32
N MET A 61 8.12 12.83 -0.53
CA MET A 61 8.61 11.91 -1.58
C MET A 61 8.12 12.23 -3.01
N GLY A 62 7.43 13.36 -3.22
CA GLY A 62 6.90 13.75 -4.52
C GLY A 62 5.89 12.72 -5.07
N ASP A 63 6.03 12.34 -6.33
CA ASP A 63 5.09 11.44 -7.02
C ASP A 63 5.25 9.95 -6.65
N TRP A 64 6.09 9.64 -5.67
CA TRP A 64 6.33 8.25 -5.24
C TRP A 64 5.08 7.63 -4.58
N PHE A 65 4.27 8.45 -3.89
CA PHE A 65 2.94 8.10 -3.42
C PHE A 65 1.90 9.02 -4.05
N SER A 66 0.81 8.44 -4.56
CA SER A 66 -0.33 9.23 -5.01
C SER A 66 -1.11 9.72 -3.79
N ILE A 67 -1.05 11.03 -3.53
CA ILE A 67 -1.77 11.66 -2.42
C ILE A 67 -2.92 12.48 -3.00
N GLU A 68 -4.13 12.13 -2.61
CA GLU A 68 -5.36 12.81 -2.99
C GLU A 68 -5.88 13.66 -1.82
N GLU A 69 -6.62 14.73 -2.14
CA GLU A 69 -7.35 15.53 -1.15
C GLU A 69 -8.47 14.72 -0.47
#